data_AF-A0AAW7QNV2-F1
#
_entry.id   AF-A0AAW7QNV2-F1
#
_cell.length_a   1.000
_cell.length_b   1.000
_cell.length_c   1.000
_cell.angle_alpha   90.00
_cell.angle_beta   90.00
_cell.angle_gamma   90.00
#
_symmetry.space_group_name_H-M   'P 1'
#
loop_
_entity.id
_entity.type
_entity.pdbx_description
1 polymer ?
#
loop_
_entity_poly.entity_id
_entity_poly.type
_entity_poly.pdbx_seq_one_letter_code
_entity_poly.pdbx_strand_id
1 'polypeptide(L)'
;MTESTITAAELTAAGKAALIAGDTVTARLRFREALELDPNYIEALLGMAAAVRPYRDKREYLLRVLAIDPDHPEASATLAYVEERLAAGELLAPTGVQVRERDEAIAAEEPPQPLSETTAESLVCYRHPQRETGLRCTSCSRPICTECARATPVGHICPECARERTPVNYQVGPTQLLIAGVVALIYALIVTFVAGVVIGWAGFFGFIVAFLLGPMTGNALSRLIDWATGRKRGRMLMIVVSVAYACGSLPYIGLIILLGGFPLALLFYSIIVVTTALAWLR
;
A
#
# COMPACT_ATOMS: atom_id res chain seq x y z
N MET A 1 24.81 29.76 9.58
CA MET A 1 24.57 28.46 8.92
C MET A 1 25.03 27.39 9.90
N THR A 2 24.11 26.87 10.70
CA THR A 2 24.39 25.72 11.56
C THR A 2 24.28 24.48 10.68
N GLU A 3 25.41 23.89 10.29
CA GLU A 3 25.41 22.52 9.79
C GLU A 3 24.87 21.64 10.92
N SER A 4 23.63 21.20 10.78
CA SER A 4 23.05 20.19 11.66
C SER A 4 23.82 18.90 11.41
N THR A 5 24.82 18.62 12.22
CA THR A 5 25.56 17.36 12.17
C THR A 5 24.59 16.24 12.53
N ILE A 6 24.13 15.50 11.51
CA ILE A 6 23.24 14.36 11.70
C ILE A 6 23.96 13.34 12.58
N THR A 7 23.32 12.91 13.66
CA THR A 7 23.90 11.95 14.61
C THR A 7 23.61 10.49 14.20
N ALA A 8 24.44 9.55 14.65
CA ALA A 8 24.19 8.11 14.46
C ALA A 8 22.82 7.67 15.04
N ALA A 9 22.42 8.28 16.16
CA ALA A 9 21.10 8.05 16.78
C ALA A 9 19.93 8.49 15.88
N GLU A 10 20.05 9.65 15.21
CA GLU A 10 19.01 10.13 14.29
C GLU A 10 18.92 9.25 13.03
N LEU A 11 20.06 8.82 12.49
CA LEU A 11 20.10 7.91 11.33
C LEU A 11 19.51 6.54 11.67
N THR A 12 19.81 5.99 12.85
CA THR A 12 19.19 4.74 13.29
C THR A 12 17.70 4.87 13.54
N ALA A 13 17.23 5.99 14.10
CA ALA A 13 15.81 6.27 14.24
C ALA A 13 15.10 6.33 12.87
N ALA A 14 15.71 7.00 11.89
CA ALA A 14 15.21 7.05 10.51
C ALA A 14 15.21 5.66 9.85
N GLY A 15 16.25 4.85 10.08
CA GLY A 15 16.33 3.47 9.60
C GLY A 15 15.23 2.58 10.18
N LYS A 16 14.96 2.70 11.49
CA LYS A 16 13.86 1.99 12.16
C LYS A 16 12.50 2.41 11.60
N ALA A 17 12.28 3.70 11.35
CA ALA A 17 11.06 4.20 10.73
C ALA A 17 10.86 3.61 9.31
N ALA A 18 11.94 3.51 8.51
CA ALA A 18 11.90 2.89 7.20
C ALA A 18 11.58 1.38 7.26
N LEU A 19 12.10 0.65 8.27
CA LEU A 19 11.72 -0.75 8.51
C LEU A 19 10.23 -0.91 8.79
N ILE A 20 9.67 -0.06 9.65
CA ILE A 20 8.22 -0.08 9.97
C ILE A 20 7.38 0.21 8.73
N ALA A 21 7.86 1.07 7.82
CA ALA A 21 7.24 1.35 6.54
C ALA A 21 7.39 0.21 5.50
N GLY A 22 8.18 -0.84 5.80
CA GLY A 22 8.47 -1.94 4.88
C GLY A 22 9.57 -1.63 3.83
N ASP A 23 10.19 -0.45 3.91
CA ASP A 23 11.27 -0.05 3.01
C ASP A 23 12.64 -0.52 3.54
N THR A 24 12.92 -1.81 3.32
CA THR A 24 14.18 -2.45 3.70
C THR A 24 15.41 -1.91 2.96
N VAL A 25 15.23 -1.19 1.84
CA VAL A 25 16.34 -0.59 1.09
C VAL A 25 16.78 0.68 1.80
N THR A 26 15.85 1.59 2.04
CA THR A 26 16.12 2.83 2.76
C THR A 26 16.59 2.56 4.18
N ALA A 27 15.99 1.57 4.86
CA ALA A 27 16.44 1.17 6.20
C ALA A 27 17.93 0.79 6.23
N ARG A 28 18.37 -0.11 5.34
CA ARG A 28 19.78 -0.53 5.27
C ARG A 28 20.72 0.62 4.94
N LEU A 29 20.30 1.55 4.08
CA LEU A 29 21.09 2.73 3.76
C LEU A 29 21.32 3.58 5.01
N ARG A 30 20.26 3.90 5.75
CA ARG A 30 20.37 4.73 6.96
C ARG A 30 21.16 4.06 8.08
N PHE A 31 21.01 2.75 8.26
CA PHE A 31 21.82 2.02 9.23
C PHE A 31 23.29 1.95 8.81
N ARG A 32 23.59 1.82 7.51
CA ARG A 32 24.97 1.91 7.02
C ARG A 32 25.57 3.29 7.29
N GLU A 33 24.85 4.37 6.98
CA GLU A 33 25.28 5.74 7.28
C GLU A 33 25.54 5.91 8.79
N ALA A 34 24.70 5.33 9.66
CA ALA A 34 24.93 5.34 11.10
C ALA A 34 26.22 4.58 11.49
N LEU A 35 26.50 3.44 10.85
CA LEU A 35 27.72 2.65 11.09
C LEU A 35 28.98 3.28 10.50
N GLU A 36 28.85 4.17 9.52
CA GLU A 36 29.97 4.96 8.99
C GLU A 36 30.40 6.04 10.01
N LEU A 37 29.45 6.59 10.78
CA LEU A 37 29.75 7.51 11.87
C LEU A 37 30.30 6.77 13.10
N ASP A 38 29.67 5.66 13.49
CA ASP A 38 30.11 4.82 14.61
C ASP A 38 30.00 3.33 14.24
N PRO A 39 31.14 2.67 13.90
CA PRO A 39 31.18 1.27 13.51
C PRO A 39 30.70 0.27 14.58
N ASN A 40 30.68 0.69 15.85
CA ASN A 40 30.33 -0.13 17.00
C ASN A 40 28.99 0.25 17.63
N TYR A 41 28.16 1.03 16.91
CA TYR A 41 26.85 1.41 17.40
C TYR A 41 25.88 0.22 17.40
N ILE A 42 25.57 -0.30 18.59
CA ILE A 42 24.82 -1.55 18.82
C ILE A 42 23.45 -1.51 18.12
N GLU A 43 22.71 -0.42 18.26
CA GLU A 43 21.35 -0.30 17.70
C GLU A 43 21.35 -0.23 16.17
N ALA A 44 22.42 0.25 15.53
CA ALA A 44 22.55 0.21 14.08
C ALA A 44 22.87 -1.19 13.59
N LEU A 45 23.73 -1.93 14.32
CA LEU A 45 24.05 -3.33 14.01
C LEU A 45 22.82 -4.22 14.14
N LEU A 46 22.02 -4.06 15.20
CA LEU A 46 20.72 -4.73 15.36
C LEU A 46 19.74 -4.34 14.26
N GLY A 47 19.68 -3.05 13.92
CA GLY A 47 18.89 -2.55 12.79
C GLY A 47 19.27 -3.18 11.45
N MET A 48 20.57 -3.35 11.19
CA MET A 48 21.09 -4.07 10.02
C MET A 48 20.70 -5.54 10.04
N ALA A 49 20.86 -6.23 11.18
CA ALA A 49 20.47 -7.62 11.33
C ALA A 49 18.96 -7.84 11.07
N ALA A 50 18.11 -6.87 11.42
CA ALA A 50 16.69 -6.90 11.12
C ALA A 50 16.36 -6.63 9.63
N ALA A 51 17.17 -5.82 8.95
CA ALA A 51 16.92 -5.38 7.59
C ALA A 51 17.47 -6.33 6.51
N VAL A 52 18.44 -7.18 6.86
CA VAL A 52 19.13 -8.08 5.93
C VAL A 52 18.43 -9.44 5.85
N ARG A 53 18.29 -9.98 4.62
CA ARG A 53 17.59 -11.26 4.38
C ARG A 53 18.46 -12.50 4.51
N PRO A 54 19.68 -12.55 3.95
CA PRO A 54 20.51 -13.73 4.11
C PRO A 54 20.80 -13.99 5.59
N TYR A 55 20.49 -15.21 6.04
CA TYR A 55 20.75 -15.60 7.43
C TYR A 55 22.25 -15.55 7.76
N ARG A 56 23.12 -15.76 6.76
CA ARG A 56 24.58 -15.62 6.91
C ARG A 56 24.98 -14.20 7.30
N ASP A 57 24.52 -13.21 6.56
CA ASP A 57 24.83 -11.81 6.84
C ASP A 57 24.21 -11.37 8.18
N LYS A 58 22.97 -11.82 8.47
CA LYS A 58 22.30 -11.56 9.74
C LYS A 58 23.12 -12.09 10.93
N ARG A 59 23.68 -13.29 10.80
CA ARG A 59 24.58 -13.90 11.80
C ARG A 59 25.82 -13.02 12.04
N GLU A 60 26.44 -12.51 10.99
CA GLU A 60 27.65 -11.68 11.10
C GLU A 60 27.39 -10.41 11.94
N TYR A 61 26.28 -9.70 11.68
CA TYR A 61 25.93 -8.51 12.45
C TYR A 61 25.61 -8.83 13.91
N LEU A 62 24.94 -9.96 14.19
CA LEU A 62 24.63 -10.39 15.55
C LEU A 62 25.89 -10.77 16.33
N LEU A 63 26.85 -11.43 15.69
CA LEU A 63 28.15 -11.74 16.30
C LEU A 63 28.94 -10.47 16.60
N ARG A 64 28.85 -9.44 15.74
CA ARG A 64 29.47 -8.13 16.02
C ARG A 64 28.85 -7.44 17.23
N VAL A 65 27.53 -7.55 17.43
CA VAL A 65 26.88 -7.03 18.65
C VAL A 65 27.40 -7.75 19.89
N LEU A 66 27.45 -9.09 19.85
CA LEU A 66 27.93 -9.90 20.98
C LEU A 66 29.43 -9.73 21.25
N ALA A 67 30.21 -9.30 20.26
CA ALA A 67 31.61 -8.94 20.46
C ALA A 67 31.77 -7.63 21.27
N ILE A 68 30.77 -6.76 21.26
CA ILE A 68 30.75 -5.49 22.00
C ILE A 68 30.07 -5.69 23.36
N ASP A 69 28.90 -6.34 23.38
CA ASP A 69 28.11 -6.64 24.57
C ASP A 69 27.78 -8.15 24.61
N PRO A 70 28.60 -8.97 25.30
CA PRO A 70 28.45 -10.43 25.34
C PRO A 70 27.13 -10.90 25.96
N ASP A 71 26.57 -10.13 26.90
CA ASP A 71 25.35 -10.47 27.64
C ASP A 71 24.09 -9.86 27.01
N HIS A 72 24.17 -9.39 25.75
CA HIS A 72 23.03 -8.77 25.08
C HIS A 72 21.90 -9.78 24.82
N PRO A 73 20.73 -9.64 25.47
CA PRO A 73 19.69 -10.67 25.45
C PRO A 73 19.00 -10.78 24.08
N GLU A 74 18.83 -9.66 23.37
CA GLU A 74 18.17 -9.64 22.07
C GLU A 74 19.05 -10.28 20.97
N ALA A 75 20.36 -9.99 20.99
CA ALA A 75 21.29 -10.50 19.99
C ALA A 75 21.54 -12.00 20.15
N SER A 76 21.71 -12.49 21.39
CA SER A 76 21.91 -13.91 21.67
C SER A 76 20.68 -14.75 21.31
N ALA A 77 19.47 -14.30 21.68
CA ALA A 77 18.22 -14.97 21.31
C ALA A 77 18.03 -15.00 19.78
N THR A 78 18.28 -13.88 19.10
CA THR A 78 18.15 -13.81 17.63
C THR A 78 19.20 -14.66 16.93
N LEU A 79 20.42 -14.74 17.46
CA LEU A 79 21.49 -15.56 16.92
C LEU A 79 21.15 -17.05 16.99
N ALA A 80 20.66 -17.52 18.14
CA ALA A 80 20.24 -18.91 18.31
C ALA A 80 19.17 -19.31 17.28
N TYR A 81 18.17 -18.44 17.06
CA TYR A 81 17.15 -18.66 16.03
C TYR A 81 17.75 -18.71 14.60
N VAL A 82 18.66 -17.79 14.28
CA VAL A 82 19.31 -17.72 12.96
C VAL A 82 20.18 -18.95 12.69
N GLU A 83 20.90 -19.44 13.69
CA GLU A 83 21.74 -20.63 13.58
C GLU A 83 20.91 -21.90 13.39
N GLU A 84 19.77 -22.02 14.07
CA GLU A 84 18.81 -23.11 13.85
C GLU A 84 18.32 -23.15 12.40
N ARG A 85 17.94 -21.99 11.83
CA ARG A 85 17.48 -21.89 10.43
C ARG A 85 18.59 -22.23 9.43
N LEU A 86 19.81 -21.74 9.68
CA LEU A 86 20.97 -22.10 8.88
C LEU A 86 21.28 -23.61 8.94
N ALA A 87 21.11 -24.23 10.11
CA ALA A 87 21.27 -25.68 10.28
C ALA A 87 20.17 -26.48 9.56
N ALA A 88 18.96 -25.92 9.45
CA ALA A 88 17.87 -26.47 8.64
C ALA A 88 18.08 -26.30 7.12
N GLY A 89 19.15 -25.62 6.69
CA GLY A 89 19.46 -25.38 5.28
C GLY A 89 18.79 -24.14 4.68
N GLU A 90 18.05 -23.35 5.48
CA GLU A 90 17.46 -22.11 5.01
C GLU A 90 18.54 -21.02 4.85
N LEU A 91 18.67 -20.46 3.64
CA LEU A 91 19.66 -19.41 3.34
C LEU A 91 19.09 -17.99 3.47
N LEU A 92 17.79 -17.81 3.30
CA LEU A 92 17.10 -16.52 3.24
C LEU A 92 15.93 -16.48 4.22
N ALA A 93 15.81 -15.39 4.97
CA ALA A 93 14.63 -15.14 5.79
C ALA A 93 13.37 -14.99 4.93
N PRO A 94 12.22 -15.56 5.34
CA PRO A 94 11.00 -15.54 4.56
C PRO A 94 10.56 -14.10 4.27
N THR A 95 10.13 -13.83 3.03
CA THR A 95 9.25 -12.69 2.75
C THR A 95 7.99 -12.84 3.61
N GLY A 96 7.33 -11.74 4.00
CA GLY A 96 6.06 -11.77 4.76
C GLY A 96 4.87 -12.40 4.01
N VAL A 97 5.11 -13.40 3.17
CA VAL A 97 4.17 -14.26 2.49
C VAL A 97 4.51 -15.67 2.93
N GLN A 98 3.69 -16.27 3.80
CA GLN A 98 3.79 -17.70 4.08
C GLN A 98 3.49 -18.46 2.78
N VAL A 99 4.55 -18.91 2.11
CA VAL A 99 4.42 -19.95 1.09
C VAL A 99 4.13 -21.23 1.89
N ARG A 100 2.89 -21.69 1.76
CA ARG A 100 2.37 -22.90 2.41
C ARG A 100 3.31 -24.07 2.05
N GLU A 101 3.74 -24.84 3.05
CA GLU A 101 4.69 -25.99 3.07
C GLU A 101 4.50 -27.11 2.02
N ARG A 102 3.62 -26.95 1.04
CA ARG A 102 3.33 -27.98 0.02
C ARG A 102 4.32 -27.96 -1.16
N ASP A 103 5.16 -26.92 -1.29
CA ASP A 103 6.06 -26.77 -2.45
C ASP A 103 7.49 -27.31 -2.18
N GLU A 104 7.90 -27.53 -0.93
CA GLU A 104 9.23 -28.05 -0.58
C GLU A 104 9.42 -29.54 -0.89
N ALA A 105 8.33 -30.32 -0.91
CA ALA A 105 8.38 -31.73 -1.29
C ALA A 105 8.65 -31.94 -2.80
N ILE A 106 8.58 -30.90 -3.63
CA ILE A 106 8.79 -30.99 -5.09
C ILE A 106 10.26 -30.66 -5.45
N ALA A 107 11.00 -29.94 -4.59
CA ALA A 107 12.33 -29.43 -4.93
C ALA A 107 13.50 -30.38 -4.60
N ALA A 108 13.28 -31.45 -3.83
CA ALA A 108 14.37 -32.29 -3.31
C ALA A 108 14.75 -33.48 -4.23
N GLU A 109 14.02 -33.74 -5.32
CA GLU A 109 14.18 -34.99 -6.10
C GLU A 109 14.53 -34.80 -7.58
N GLU A 110 15.03 -33.62 -8.00
CA GLU A 110 15.43 -33.43 -9.41
C GLU A 110 16.94 -33.16 -9.53
N PRO A 111 17.74 -34.17 -9.94
CA PRO A 111 19.13 -33.95 -10.34
C PRO A 111 19.21 -33.03 -11.56
N PRO A 112 20.26 -32.19 -11.70
CA PRO A 112 20.35 -31.22 -12.79
C PRO A 112 20.55 -31.95 -14.13
N GLN A 113 19.50 -31.96 -14.95
CA GLN A 113 19.59 -32.43 -16.33
C GLN A 113 20.30 -31.36 -17.19
N PRO A 114 21.17 -31.78 -18.14
CA PRO A 114 21.89 -30.85 -19.00
C PRO A 114 20.90 -30.09 -19.89
N LEU A 115 21.16 -28.79 -20.04
CA LEU A 115 20.43 -27.85 -20.88
C LEU A 115 20.23 -28.43 -22.29
N SER A 116 19.05 -28.99 -22.55
CA SER A 116 18.62 -29.34 -23.89
C SER A 116 18.26 -28.05 -24.61
N GLU A 117 19.08 -27.69 -25.59
CA GLU A 117 18.76 -26.71 -26.63
C GLU A 117 17.39 -27.09 -27.23
N THR A 118 16.35 -26.38 -26.82
CA THR A 118 15.05 -26.46 -27.48
C THR A 118 15.18 -25.69 -28.77
N THR A 119 15.31 -26.44 -29.86
CA THR A 119 15.11 -26.02 -31.23
C THR A 119 13.94 -25.03 -31.27
N ALA A 120 14.20 -23.82 -31.75
CA ALA A 120 13.16 -22.83 -32.02
C ALA A 120 12.27 -23.33 -33.16
N GLU A 121 11.32 -24.23 -32.86
CA GLU A 121 10.13 -24.42 -33.68
C GLU A 121 9.49 -23.04 -33.82
N SER A 122 9.39 -22.53 -35.05
CA SER A 122 8.79 -21.23 -35.32
C SER A 122 7.30 -21.28 -34.96
N LEU A 123 6.96 -20.78 -33.78
CA LEU A 123 5.58 -20.77 -33.30
C LEU A 123 4.80 -19.73 -34.09
N VAL A 124 3.57 -20.05 -34.47
CA VAL A 124 2.71 -19.13 -35.22
C VAL A 124 1.78 -18.39 -34.27
N CYS A 125 1.50 -17.11 -34.54
CA CYS A 125 0.59 -16.33 -33.72
C CYS A 125 -0.81 -16.93 -33.71
N TYR A 126 -1.42 -17.10 -32.53
CA TYR A 126 -2.78 -17.66 -32.41
C TYR A 126 -3.84 -16.87 -33.21
N ARG A 127 -3.62 -15.57 -33.45
CA ARG A 127 -4.54 -14.68 -34.15
C ARG A 127 -4.14 -14.42 -35.61
N HIS A 128 -2.88 -14.66 -35.94
CA HIS A 128 -2.32 -14.44 -37.28
C HIS A 128 -1.57 -15.71 -37.73
N PRO A 129 -2.26 -16.66 -38.37
CA PRO A 129 -1.68 -17.95 -38.77
C PRO A 129 -0.58 -17.85 -39.83
N GLN A 130 -0.34 -16.66 -40.39
CA GLN A 130 0.69 -16.41 -41.40
C GLN A 130 1.97 -15.78 -40.81
N ARG A 131 2.02 -15.57 -39.49
CA ARG A 131 3.13 -14.86 -38.84
C ARG A 131 3.80 -15.75 -37.79
N GLU A 132 5.07 -16.04 -38.05
CA GLU A 132 5.96 -16.68 -37.09
C GLU A 132 6.32 -15.70 -35.97
N THR A 133 6.44 -16.22 -34.74
CA THR A 133 6.65 -15.44 -33.53
C THR A 133 7.54 -16.22 -32.57
N GLY A 134 8.51 -15.54 -31.96
CA GLY A 134 9.22 -16.05 -30.78
C GLY A 134 8.59 -15.61 -29.45
N LEU A 135 7.49 -14.84 -29.48
CA LEU A 135 6.91 -14.22 -28.29
C LEU A 135 5.76 -15.06 -27.73
N ARG A 136 5.72 -15.21 -26.41
CA ARG A 136 4.64 -15.90 -25.68
C ARG A 136 4.03 -14.98 -24.63
N CYS A 137 2.73 -15.10 -24.41
CA CYS A 137 2.03 -14.38 -23.35
C CYS A 137 2.52 -14.88 -21.98
N THR A 138 2.95 -13.98 -21.10
CA THR A 138 3.40 -14.34 -19.74
C THR A 138 2.28 -14.90 -18.85
N SER A 139 1.03 -14.65 -19.20
CA SER A 139 -0.12 -15.09 -18.40
C SER A 139 -0.73 -16.43 -18.86
N CYS A 140 -0.66 -16.75 -20.15
CA CYS A 140 -1.31 -17.94 -20.72
C CYS A 140 -0.43 -18.74 -21.68
N SER A 141 0.85 -18.39 -21.79
CA SER A 141 1.91 -19.02 -22.60
C SER A 141 1.62 -19.20 -24.11
N ARG A 142 0.48 -18.70 -24.60
CA ARG A 142 0.11 -18.71 -26.02
C ARG A 142 1.05 -17.86 -26.87
N PRO A 143 1.42 -18.30 -28.09
CA PRO A 143 2.25 -17.54 -29.02
C PRO A 143 1.52 -16.29 -29.56
N ILE A 144 2.20 -15.15 -29.54
CA ILE A 144 1.66 -13.84 -29.91
C ILE A 144 2.63 -13.09 -30.84
N CYS A 145 2.12 -12.39 -31.86
CA CYS A 145 2.97 -11.52 -32.68
C CYS A 145 3.23 -10.17 -31.98
N THR A 146 4.24 -9.43 -32.44
CA THR A 146 4.58 -8.08 -31.95
C THR A 146 3.42 -7.08 -32.02
N GLU A 147 2.55 -7.19 -33.03
CA GLU A 147 1.34 -6.35 -33.16
C GLU A 147 0.24 -6.70 -32.15
N CYS A 148 0.11 -7.97 -31.76
CA CYS A 148 -0.89 -8.41 -30.78
C CYS A 148 -0.40 -8.27 -29.33
N ALA A 149 0.91 -8.16 -29.14
CA ALA A 149 1.53 -8.06 -27.84
C ALA A 149 1.29 -6.69 -27.20
N ARG A 150 0.79 -6.67 -25.96
CA ARG A 150 0.80 -5.47 -25.11
C ARG A 150 1.97 -5.56 -24.14
N ALA A 151 2.83 -4.54 -24.14
CA ALA A 151 3.93 -4.44 -23.19
C ALA A 151 3.40 -4.17 -21.78
N THR A 152 3.92 -4.91 -20.80
CA THR A 152 3.67 -4.72 -19.38
C THR A 152 5.01 -4.76 -18.62
N PRO A 153 5.08 -4.28 -17.37
CA PRO A 153 6.34 -4.22 -16.61
C PRO A 153 7.04 -5.57 -16.43
N VAL A 154 6.28 -6.67 -16.51
CA VAL A 154 6.76 -8.06 -16.35
C VAL A 154 6.76 -8.85 -17.66
N GLY A 155 6.68 -8.19 -18.83
CA GLY A 155 6.78 -8.82 -20.15
C GLY A 155 5.58 -8.53 -21.07
N HIS A 156 5.30 -9.42 -22.02
CA HIS A 156 4.23 -9.24 -23.01
C HIS A 156 2.98 -10.05 -22.68
N ILE A 157 1.81 -9.44 -22.85
CA ILE A 157 0.51 -10.07 -22.57
C ILE A 157 -0.37 -10.03 -23.84
N CYS A 158 -1.16 -11.09 -24.05
CA CYS A 158 -2.14 -11.18 -25.13
C CYS A 158 -3.37 -10.29 -24.86
N PRO A 159 -4.15 -9.89 -25.89
CA PRO A 159 -5.29 -8.98 -25.71
C PRO A 159 -6.40 -9.55 -24.83
N GLU A 160 -6.55 -10.88 -24.76
CA GLU A 160 -7.51 -11.57 -23.87
C GLU A 160 -7.09 -11.44 -22.41
N CYS A 161 -5.86 -11.82 -22.07
CA CYS A 161 -5.34 -11.66 -20.71
C CYS A 161 -5.20 -10.19 -20.31
N ALA A 162 -4.99 -9.28 -21.26
CA ALA A 162 -4.99 -7.84 -20.98
C ALA A 162 -6.38 -7.29 -20.66
N ARG A 163 -7.46 -7.88 -21.21
CA ARG A 163 -8.86 -7.55 -20.84
C ARG A 163 -9.26 -8.16 -19.49
N GLU A 164 -8.72 -9.32 -19.15
CA GLU A 164 -8.93 -9.91 -17.82
C GLU A 164 -8.19 -9.13 -16.72
N ARG A 165 -7.00 -8.59 -17.03
CA ARG A 165 -6.21 -7.76 -16.11
C ARG A 165 -6.70 -6.33 -15.97
N THR A 166 -7.56 -5.84 -16.86
CA THR A 166 -8.29 -4.60 -16.55
C THR A 166 -9.20 -4.91 -15.35
N PRO A 167 -9.02 -4.22 -14.22
CA PRO A 167 -9.63 -4.65 -12.96
C PRO A 167 -11.14 -4.76 -13.12
N VAL A 168 -11.65 -5.98 -12.97
CA VAL A 168 -13.08 -6.34 -12.86
C VAL A 168 -13.71 -5.75 -11.58
N ASN A 169 -13.01 -4.85 -10.89
CA ASN A 169 -13.47 -4.08 -9.73
C ASN A 169 -14.60 -3.07 -10.06
N TYR A 170 -15.18 -3.16 -11.27
CA TYR A 170 -16.33 -2.37 -11.70
C TYR A 170 -17.67 -3.08 -11.47
N GLN A 171 -17.69 -4.33 -11.00
CA GLN A 171 -18.95 -4.99 -10.62
C GLN A 171 -19.29 -4.70 -9.15
N VAL A 172 -19.49 -3.42 -8.83
CA VAL A 172 -20.26 -3.05 -7.63
C VAL A 172 -21.71 -3.43 -7.90
N GLY A 173 -22.23 -4.42 -7.17
CA GLY A 173 -23.64 -4.80 -7.30
C GLY A 173 -24.55 -3.62 -6.98
N PRO A 174 -25.73 -3.49 -7.65
CA PRO A 174 -26.64 -2.36 -7.44
C PRO A 174 -27.07 -2.20 -5.98
N THR A 175 -27.18 -3.31 -5.23
CA THR A 175 -27.47 -3.32 -3.79
C THR A 175 -26.37 -2.66 -2.97
N GLN A 176 -25.10 -2.87 -3.31
CA GLN A 176 -23.96 -2.27 -2.60
C GLN A 176 -23.87 -0.77 -2.90
N LEU A 177 -24.22 -0.36 -4.12
CA LEU A 177 -24.30 1.05 -4.50
C LEU A 177 -25.43 1.77 -3.75
N LEU A 178 -26.58 1.12 -3.59
CA LEU A 178 -27.70 1.63 -2.79
C LEU A 178 -27.31 1.77 -1.31
N ILE A 179 -26.69 0.75 -0.71
CA ILE A 179 -26.25 0.80 0.69
C ILE A 179 -25.27 1.97 0.90
N ALA A 180 -24.26 2.09 0.04
CA ALA A 180 -23.29 3.18 0.13
C ALA A 180 -23.95 4.57 -0.04
N GLY A 181 -24.89 4.70 -0.98
CA GLY A 181 -25.65 5.94 -1.19
C GLY A 181 -26.51 6.33 0.01
N VAL A 182 -27.24 5.37 0.58
CA VAL A 182 -28.09 5.60 1.77
C VAL A 182 -27.24 5.97 2.98
N VAL A 183 -26.15 5.25 3.23
CA VAL A 183 -25.23 5.54 4.34
C VAL A 183 -24.59 6.92 4.18
N ALA A 184 -24.13 7.27 2.97
CA ALA A 184 -23.58 8.59 2.69
C ALA A 184 -24.61 9.71 2.87
N LEU A 185 -25.86 9.50 2.47
CA LEU A 185 -26.94 10.47 2.62
C LEU A 185 -27.31 10.70 4.09
N ILE A 186 -27.48 9.63 4.87
CA ILE A 186 -27.78 9.72 6.30
C ILE A 186 -26.63 10.42 7.03
N TYR A 187 -25.39 10.04 6.73
CA TYR A 187 -24.22 10.68 7.31
C TYR A 187 -24.15 12.16 6.95
N ALA A 188 -24.38 12.52 5.68
CA ALA A 188 -24.39 13.90 5.22
C ALA A 188 -25.43 14.74 5.95
N LEU A 189 -26.65 14.22 6.15
CA LEU A 189 -27.70 14.93 6.90
C LEU A 189 -27.29 15.17 8.35
N ILE A 190 -26.81 14.14 9.05
CA ILE A 190 -26.44 14.23 10.46
C ILE A 190 -25.22 15.15 10.64
N VAL A 191 -24.17 14.95 9.87
CA VAL A 191 -22.91 15.71 10.03
C VAL A 191 -23.07 17.14 9.58
N THR A 192 -23.83 17.41 8.50
CA THR A 192 -24.10 18.79 8.08
C THR A 192 -25.00 19.52 9.09
N PHE A 193 -25.97 18.81 9.70
CA PHE A 193 -26.78 19.35 10.80
C PHE A 193 -25.91 19.75 11.99
N VAL A 194 -25.09 18.82 12.48
CA VAL A 194 -24.22 19.04 13.64
C VAL A 194 -23.19 20.13 13.34
N ALA A 195 -22.56 20.10 12.17
CA ALA A 195 -21.63 21.15 11.75
C ALA A 195 -22.32 22.51 11.66
N GLY A 196 -23.53 22.57 11.10
CA GLY A 196 -24.32 23.81 11.03
C GLY A 196 -24.64 24.40 12.40
N VAL A 197 -25.04 23.57 13.37
CA VAL A 197 -25.30 24.00 14.75
C VAL A 197 -24.02 24.50 15.42
N VAL A 198 -22.93 23.75 15.31
CA VAL A 198 -21.63 24.10 15.94
C VAL A 198 -21.04 25.37 15.32
N ILE A 199 -21.08 25.50 13.99
CA ILE A 199 -20.63 26.69 13.26
C ILE A 199 -21.51 27.90 13.61
N GLY A 200 -22.84 27.69 13.70
CA GLY A 200 -23.78 28.73 14.12
C GLY A 200 -23.50 29.23 15.54
N TRP A 201 -23.15 28.32 16.46
CA TRP A 201 -22.76 28.67 17.84
C TRP A 201 -21.44 29.44 17.91
N ALA A 202 -20.47 29.10 17.05
CA ALA A 202 -19.18 29.78 16.98
C ALA A 202 -19.25 31.17 16.30
N GLY A 203 -20.36 31.50 15.62
CA GLY A 203 -20.57 32.77 14.95
C GLY A 203 -19.47 33.08 13.93
N PHE A 204 -18.79 34.22 14.08
CA PHE A 204 -17.73 34.66 13.16
C PHE A 204 -16.54 33.69 13.07
N PHE A 205 -16.22 32.93 14.12
CA PHE A 205 -15.11 31.96 14.12
C PHE A 205 -15.47 30.61 13.49
N GLY A 206 -16.68 30.45 12.97
CA GLY A 206 -17.15 29.21 12.35
C GLY A 206 -16.26 28.69 11.20
N PHE A 207 -15.52 29.56 10.52
CA PHE A 207 -14.58 29.15 9.47
C PHE A 207 -13.38 28.35 9.99
N ILE A 208 -12.85 28.67 11.17
CA ILE A 208 -11.74 27.94 11.81
C ILE A 208 -12.22 26.55 12.19
N VAL A 209 -13.42 26.48 12.77
CA VAL A 209 -14.07 25.23 13.16
C VAL A 209 -14.34 24.35 11.94
N ALA A 210 -14.85 24.93 10.85
CA ALA A 210 -15.06 24.22 9.59
C ALA A 210 -13.76 23.64 9.01
N PHE A 211 -12.66 24.40 9.04
CA PHE A 211 -11.35 23.94 8.54
C PHE A 211 -10.80 22.79 9.38
N LEU A 212 -10.96 22.84 10.71
CA LEU A 212 -10.44 21.83 11.61
C LEU A 212 -11.27 20.54 11.59
N LEU A 213 -12.59 20.65 11.50
CA LEU A 213 -13.50 19.48 11.50
C LEU A 213 -13.66 18.84 10.11
N GLY A 214 -13.41 19.55 9.02
CA GLY A 214 -13.59 19.05 7.66
C GLY A 214 -12.79 17.76 7.37
N PRO A 215 -11.47 17.72 7.61
CA PRO A 215 -10.67 16.52 7.36
C PRO A 215 -11.04 15.33 8.26
N MET A 216 -11.38 15.61 9.53
CA MET A 216 -11.85 14.62 10.49
C MET A 216 -13.14 13.93 10.01
N THR A 217 -14.11 14.72 9.56
CA THR A 217 -15.40 14.21 9.10
C THR A 217 -15.32 13.55 7.72
N GLY A 218 -14.42 14.00 6.84
CA GLY A 218 -14.13 13.32 5.58
C GLY A 218 -13.52 11.92 5.77
N ASN A 219 -12.59 11.78 6.72
CA ASN A 219 -11.98 10.48 7.04
C ASN A 219 -12.94 9.54 7.78
N ALA A 220 -13.83 10.08 8.61
CA ALA A 220 -14.89 9.28 9.22
C ALA A 220 -15.89 8.75 8.16
N LEU A 221 -16.25 9.58 7.17
CA LEU A 221 -17.11 9.17 6.06
C LEU A 221 -16.50 8.04 5.23
N SER A 222 -15.22 8.15 4.87
CA SER A 222 -14.53 7.13 4.06
C SER A 222 -14.46 5.78 4.80
N ARG A 223 -14.11 5.79 6.09
CA ARG A 223 -14.08 4.58 6.94
C ARG A 223 -15.46 3.92 7.08
N LEU A 224 -16.51 4.74 7.23
CA LEU A 224 -17.87 4.26 7.34
C LEU A 224 -18.32 3.55 6.05
N ILE A 225 -17.99 4.13 4.90
CA ILE A 225 -18.28 3.56 3.57
C ILE A 225 -17.44 2.29 3.33
N ASP A 226 -16.16 2.29 3.69
CA ASP A 226 -15.28 1.12 3.53
C ASP A 226 -15.77 -0.08 4.36
N TRP A 227 -16.24 0.19 5.59
CA TRP A 227 -16.85 -0.81 6.47
C TRP A 227 -18.16 -1.35 5.88
N ALA A 228 -19.04 -0.47 5.38
CA ALA A 228 -20.34 -0.85 4.83
C ALA A 228 -20.24 -1.59 3.47
N THR A 229 -19.21 -1.31 2.67
CA THR A 229 -19.11 -1.78 1.27
C THR A 229 -18.05 -2.89 1.07
N GLY A 230 -17.30 -3.24 2.11
CA GLY A 230 -16.31 -4.33 2.07
C GLY A 230 -15.06 -4.01 1.23
N ARG A 231 -14.55 -2.77 1.29
CA ARG A 231 -13.33 -2.30 0.58
C ARG A 231 -13.36 -2.38 -0.96
N LYS A 232 -14.55 -2.45 -1.57
CA LYS A 232 -14.69 -2.41 -3.04
C LYS A 232 -14.50 -0.99 -3.55
N ARG A 233 -13.67 -0.79 -4.59
CA ARG A 233 -13.30 0.54 -5.11
C ARG A 233 -13.69 0.66 -6.59
N GLY A 234 -14.45 1.70 -6.94
CA GLY A 234 -14.88 1.96 -8.32
C GLY A 234 -15.32 3.41 -8.56
N ARG A 235 -15.22 3.88 -9.81
CA ARG A 235 -15.56 5.27 -10.20
C ARG A 235 -17.04 5.61 -10.00
N MET A 236 -17.93 4.63 -10.15
CA MET A 236 -19.37 4.78 -9.86
C MET A 236 -19.64 5.04 -8.37
N LEU A 237 -18.89 4.40 -7.47
CA LEU A 237 -19.04 4.62 -6.02
C LEU A 237 -18.70 6.07 -5.65
N MET A 238 -17.63 6.63 -6.26
CA MET A 238 -17.26 8.03 -6.07
C MET A 238 -18.38 9.00 -6.49
N ILE A 239 -19.01 8.75 -7.65
CA ILE A 239 -20.11 9.59 -8.14
C ILE A 239 -21.30 9.50 -7.18
N VAL A 240 -21.70 8.30 -6.79
CA VAL A 240 -22.87 8.11 -5.90
C VAL A 240 -22.65 8.73 -4.53
N VAL A 241 -21.48 8.54 -3.91
CA VAL A 241 -21.17 9.17 -2.61
C VAL A 241 -21.18 10.68 -2.71
N SER A 242 -20.61 11.25 -3.79
CA SER A 242 -20.59 12.70 -4.01
C SER A 242 -21.99 13.28 -4.20
N VAL A 243 -22.82 12.62 -5.02
CA VAL A 243 -24.21 13.03 -5.26
C VAL A 243 -25.05 12.90 -3.99
N ALA A 244 -24.91 11.80 -3.25
CA ALA A 244 -25.63 11.58 -2.00
C ALA A 244 -25.27 12.64 -0.94
N TYR A 245 -23.98 12.98 -0.81
CA TYR A 245 -23.52 14.00 0.12
C TYR A 245 -24.03 15.40 -0.28
N ALA A 246 -23.95 15.74 -1.57
CA ALA A 246 -24.49 17.00 -2.09
C ALA A 246 -26.00 17.10 -1.79
N CYS A 247 -26.77 16.06 -2.13
CA CYS A 247 -28.20 16.00 -1.83
C CYS A 247 -28.53 16.14 -0.34
N GLY A 248 -27.74 15.53 0.54
CA GLY A 248 -27.91 15.65 1.99
C GLY A 248 -27.59 17.05 2.54
N SER A 249 -26.66 17.77 1.93
CA SER A 249 -26.26 19.11 2.37
C SER A 249 -27.19 20.24 1.90
N LEU A 250 -27.87 20.05 0.75
CA LEU A 250 -28.80 21.03 0.15
C LEU A 250 -29.91 21.56 1.08
N PRO A 251 -30.67 20.75 1.84
CA PRO A 251 -31.74 21.26 2.70
C PRO A 251 -31.21 22.20 3.79
N TYR A 252 -29.99 21.95 4.26
CA TYR A 252 -29.34 22.76 5.29
C TYR A 252 -28.81 24.09 4.75
N ILE A 253 -28.21 24.06 3.56
CA ILE A 253 -27.79 25.27 2.84
C ILE A 253 -29.02 26.16 2.56
N GLY A 254 -30.13 25.56 2.10
CA GLY A 254 -31.39 26.26 1.85
C GLY A 254 -31.98 26.89 3.13
N LEU A 255 -31.97 26.16 4.25
CA LEU A 255 -32.45 26.67 5.54
C LEU A 255 -31.66 27.90 6.01
N ILE A 256 -30.35 27.90 5.85
CA ILE A 256 -29.50 29.04 6.26
C ILE A 256 -29.69 30.26 5.36
N ILE A 257 -29.88 30.05 4.06
CA ILE A 257 -30.25 31.13 3.13
C ILE A 257 -31.60 31.73 3.54
N LEU A 258 -32.58 30.89 3.91
CA LEU A 258 -33.91 31.32 4.35
C LEU A 258 -33.85 32.13 5.66
N LEU A 259 -32.97 31.76 6.59
CA LEU A 259 -32.72 32.47 7.85
C LEU A 259 -31.89 33.77 7.67
N GLY A 260 -31.53 34.13 6.44
CA GLY A 260 -30.76 35.34 6.13
C GLY A 260 -29.26 35.23 6.46
N GLY A 261 -28.75 34.03 6.69
CA GLY A 261 -27.35 33.77 6.94
C GLY A 261 -26.52 33.65 5.66
N PHE A 262 -25.20 33.89 5.77
CA PHE A 262 -24.27 33.65 4.67
C PHE A 262 -23.84 32.18 4.63
N PRO A 263 -24.25 31.36 3.63
CA PRO A 263 -23.96 29.92 3.59
C PRO A 263 -22.51 29.59 3.23
N LEU A 264 -21.65 30.60 3.05
CA LEU A 264 -20.29 30.47 2.54
C LEU A 264 -19.48 29.45 3.37
N ALA A 265 -19.57 29.52 4.69
CA ALA A 265 -18.84 28.62 5.59
C ALA A 265 -19.24 27.14 5.41
N LEU A 266 -20.53 26.85 5.21
CA LEU A 266 -21.01 25.48 4.97
C LEU A 266 -20.70 24.98 3.56
N LEU A 267 -20.71 25.87 2.57
CA LEU A 267 -20.25 25.53 1.22
C LEU A 267 -18.79 25.12 1.25
N PHE A 268 -17.91 25.93 1.87
CA PHE A 268 -16.50 25.58 2.05
C PHE A 268 -16.31 24.27 2.83
N TYR A 269 -17.06 24.09 3.93
CA TYR A 269 -17.04 22.84 4.69
C TYR A 269 -17.42 21.63 3.84
N SER A 270 -18.52 21.70 3.10
CA SER A 270 -18.99 20.61 2.22
C SER A 270 -17.97 20.28 1.13
N ILE A 271 -17.31 21.29 0.55
CA ILE A 271 -16.26 21.10 -0.45
C ILE A 271 -15.04 20.43 0.17
N ILE A 272 -14.62 20.81 1.38
CA ILE A 272 -13.48 20.19 2.08
C ILE A 272 -13.79 18.71 2.39
N VAL A 273 -15.00 18.40 2.87
CA VAL A 273 -15.39 17.02 3.17
C VAL A 273 -15.40 16.17 1.90
N VAL A 274 -15.99 16.66 0.81
CA VAL A 274 -16.05 15.95 -0.47
C VAL A 274 -14.66 15.78 -1.08
N THR A 275 -13.82 16.81 -1.07
CA THR A 275 -12.45 16.72 -1.61
C THR A 275 -11.57 15.77 -0.80
N THR A 276 -11.68 15.80 0.53
CA THR A 276 -10.97 14.87 1.41
C THR A 276 -11.42 13.42 1.17
N ALA A 277 -12.74 13.18 1.05
CA ALA A 277 -13.28 11.87 0.73
C ALA A 277 -12.80 11.38 -0.64
N LEU A 278 -12.80 12.25 -1.67
CA LEU A 278 -12.33 11.91 -3.02
C LEU A 278 -10.82 11.67 -3.09
N ALA A 279 -10.01 12.40 -2.33
CA ALA A 279 -8.57 12.21 -2.26
C ALA A 279 -8.20 10.84 -1.65
N TRP A 280 -9.04 10.34 -0.74
CA TRP A 280 -8.87 9.03 -0.12
C TRP A 280 -9.42 7.86 -0.96
N LEU A 281 -10.39 8.14 -1.83
CA LEU A 281 -11.01 7.17 -2.75
C LEU A 281 -10.26 7.01 -4.08
N ARG A 282 -9.35 7.93 -4.42
CA ARG A 282 -8.39 7.80 -5.53
C ARG A 282 -7.29 6.81 -5.20
#